data_AF-A0A3S0J313-F1
#
_entry.id   AF-A0A3S0J313-F1
#
_cell.length_a   1.000
_cell.length_b   1.000
_cell.length_c   1.000
_cell.angle_alpha   90.00
_cell.angle_beta   90.00
_cell.angle_gamma   90.00
#
_symmetry.space_group_name_H-M   'P 1'
#
loop_
_entity.id
_entity.type
_entity.pdbx_description
1 polymer ?
#
loop_
_entity_poly.entity_id
_entity_poly.type
_entity_poly.pdbx_seq_one_letter_code
_entity_poly.pdbx_strand_id
1 'polypeptide(L)'
;MIQSLNTAIVTNTSSTTNSTSINQSKIRWDNVCEAEANNRGEIIESTESVIVNGIAYDADDAARWDEYIEKLDPMFLAFCNLANEGVDINNVTDDNRYSIHFYEFCSMIEKGEVVSEKNAEFGFENFYASNWDIRTELSTYDEGKSDILKSASVLDIIKKCYELGMMTKENRLLFPSELYKIRFEKKMEHALLNKDNIMLINYKMDNNYNKALMNSAYQKSI
;
A
#
# COMPACT_ATOMS: atom_id res chain seq x y z
N MET A 1 -13.59 -61.19 21.92
CA MET A 1 -12.44 -61.84 22.57
C MET A 1 -11.34 -60.80 22.61
N ILE A 2 -11.13 -60.21 23.79
CA ILE A 2 -10.21 -59.11 24.06
C ILE A 2 -8.83 -59.72 24.32
N GLN A 3 -7.78 -59.21 23.69
CA GLN A 3 -6.43 -59.28 24.24
C GLN A 3 -5.75 -57.91 24.12
N SER A 4 -5.70 -57.26 25.27
CA SER A 4 -4.89 -56.10 25.63
C SER A 4 -3.41 -56.47 25.71
N LEU A 5 -2.55 -55.56 25.28
CA LEU A 5 -1.18 -55.45 25.81
C LEU A 5 -0.95 -54.00 26.25
N ASN A 6 -0.95 -53.82 27.58
CA ASN A 6 -0.31 -52.72 28.30
C ASN A 6 1.21 -52.82 28.06
N THR A 7 2.00 -51.75 27.96
CA THR A 7 2.60 -50.91 29.04
C THR A 7 3.64 -50.05 28.27
N ALA A 8 3.96 -48.78 28.51
CA ALA A 8 4.28 -48.11 29.75
C ALA A 8 4.20 -46.58 29.60
N ILE A 9 3.83 -45.93 30.70
CA ILE A 9 3.89 -44.50 30.94
C ILE A 9 5.35 -44.12 31.20
N VAL A 10 5.85 -43.08 30.50
CA VAL A 10 7.01 -42.31 30.95
C VAL A 10 6.63 -40.83 30.88
N THR A 11 6.34 -40.27 32.05
CA THR A 11 6.30 -38.83 32.31
C THR A 11 7.71 -38.29 32.34
N ASN A 12 8.00 -37.26 31.54
CA ASN A 12 9.13 -36.37 31.78
C ASN A 12 8.66 -34.92 31.68
N THR A 13 8.34 -34.35 32.85
CA THR A 13 8.38 -32.92 33.10
C THR A 13 9.83 -32.47 33.18
N SER A 14 10.25 -31.48 32.39
CA SER A 14 11.42 -30.66 32.68
C SER A 14 11.29 -29.32 31.95
N SER A 15 10.93 -28.30 32.73
CA SER A 15 11.17 -26.89 32.45
C SER A 15 12.67 -26.62 32.37
N THR A 16 13.16 -25.99 31.30
CA THR A 16 14.42 -25.24 31.35
C THR A 16 14.41 -24.13 30.29
N THR A 17 14.52 -22.90 30.79
CA THR A 17 14.89 -21.67 30.08
C THR A 17 16.20 -21.82 29.30
N ASN A 18 16.28 -21.26 28.09
CA ASN A 18 17.56 -20.81 27.56
C ASN A 18 17.40 -19.57 26.66
N SER A 19 17.97 -18.48 27.17
CA SER A 19 18.21 -17.20 26.51
C SER A 19 19.43 -17.30 25.60
N THR A 20 19.35 -16.80 24.36
CA THR A 20 20.49 -16.38 23.50
C THR A 20 19.87 -15.75 22.24
N SER A 21 20.24 -14.58 21.72
CA SER A 21 21.12 -13.47 22.10
C SER A 21 20.81 -12.37 21.09
N ILE A 22 20.35 -11.20 21.54
CA ILE A 22 20.15 -10.04 20.67
C ILE A 22 21.54 -9.56 20.23
N ASN A 23 21.82 -9.65 18.93
CA ASN A 23 23.03 -9.12 18.35
C ASN A 23 22.89 -7.60 18.21
N GLN A 24 23.13 -6.91 19.32
CA GLN A 24 23.32 -5.47 19.38
C GLN A 24 24.67 -5.11 18.74
N SER A 25 24.65 -4.64 17.49
CA SER A 25 25.60 -3.61 17.03
C SER A 25 25.26 -3.07 15.65
N LYS A 26 25.08 -1.74 15.57
CA LYS A 26 25.06 -0.88 14.36
C LYS A 26 23.85 -1.11 13.44
N ILE A 27 22.99 -0.12 13.18
CA ILE A 27 23.31 1.25 12.77
C ILE A 27 22.29 2.23 13.34
N ARG A 28 22.86 3.23 14.01
CA ARG A 28 22.27 4.49 14.46
C ARG A 28 22.21 5.44 13.26
N TRP A 29 21.01 5.89 12.90
CA TRP A 29 20.78 7.25 12.40
C TRP A 29 19.54 7.77 13.12
N ASP A 30 19.85 8.56 14.15
CA ASP A 30 18.95 9.16 15.10
C ASP A 30 18.00 10.17 14.44
N ASN A 31 16.75 10.19 14.93
CA ASN A 31 16.15 11.35 15.58
C ASN A 31 16.50 12.72 15.01
N VAL A 32 15.88 13.07 13.89
CA VAL A 32 15.65 14.48 13.54
C VAL A 32 14.16 14.62 13.23
N CYS A 33 13.33 14.72 14.28
CA CYS A 33 12.02 15.39 14.26
C CYS A 33 11.33 15.50 15.64
N GLU A 34 11.82 14.86 16.71
CA GLU A 34 11.14 14.89 18.02
C GLU A 34 11.72 15.90 19.03
N ALA A 35 11.97 17.15 18.62
CA ALA A 35 12.49 18.18 19.53
C ALA A 35 11.53 19.34 19.84
N GLU A 36 10.28 19.35 19.34
CA GLU A 36 9.38 20.50 19.58
C GLU A 36 7.97 20.16 20.09
N ALA A 37 7.70 18.92 20.53
CA ALA A 37 6.37 18.53 21.06
C ALA A 37 6.30 18.36 22.59
N ASN A 38 7.41 18.51 23.32
CA ASN A 38 7.41 18.27 24.78
C ASN A 38 7.04 19.53 25.56
N ASN A 39 5.77 19.94 25.51
CA ASN A 39 5.20 20.73 26.61
C ASN A 39 3.68 20.64 26.80
N ARG A 40 3.06 19.48 26.53
CA ARG A 40 1.77 19.09 27.12
C ARG A 40 1.78 17.59 27.35
N GLY A 41 1.50 17.15 28.58
CA GLY A 41 1.49 15.74 28.96
C GLY A 41 0.33 15.00 28.30
N GLU A 42 0.56 14.53 27.08
CA GLU A 42 -0.28 13.53 26.42
C GLU A 42 0.44 12.19 26.54
N ILE A 43 -0.25 11.18 27.05
CA ILE A 43 0.24 9.80 27.07
C ILE A 43 0.30 9.37 25.61
N ILE A 44 1.48 9.40 25.02
CA ILE A 44 1.74 8.75 23.73
C ILE A 44 1.81 7.27 24.06
N GLU A 45 0.69 6.55 23.90
CA GLU A 45 0.74 5.10 23.78
C GLU A 45 1.72 4.81 22.64
N SER A 46 2.85 4.15 22.94
CA SER A 46 3.75 3.70 21.91
C SER A 46 3.01 2.62 21.13
N THR A 47 2.42 2.99 19.99
CA THR A 47 1.79 2.01 19.12
C THR A 47 2.90 1.08 18.62
N GLU A 48 2.78 -0.18 19.00
CA GLU A 48 3.68 -1.21 18.51
C GLU A 48 3.55 -1.25 16.98
N SER A 49 4.66 -1.30 16.26
CA SER A 49 4.66 -1.25 14.80
C SER A 49 5.10 -2.58 14.22
N VAL A 50 4.38 -3.09 13.22
CA VAL A 50 4.73 -4.30 12.48
C VAL A 50 5.39 -3.91 11.16
N ILE A 51 6.57 -4.46 10.87
CA ILE A 51 7.30 -4.19 9.63
C ILE A 51 7.02 -5.31 8.62
N VAL A 52 6.39 -4.96 7.49
CA VAL A 52 6.14 -5.87 6.38
C VAL A 52 6.76 -5.30 5.11
N ASN A 53 7.64 -6.06 4.46
CA ASN A 53 8.39 -5.62 3.27
C ASN A 53 9.12 -4.27 3.46
N GLY A 54 9.59 -3.99 4.67
CA GLY A 54 10.29 -2.74 5.01
C GLY A 54 9.37 -1.54 5.24
N ILE A 55 8.05 -1.72 5.22
CA ILE A 55 7.05 -0.70 5.55
C ILE A 55 6.51 -0.99 6.96
N ALA A 56 6.50 0.03 7.82
CA ALA A 56 5.92 -0.06 9.15
C ALA A 56 4.41 0.22 9.11
N TYR A 57 3.64 -0.64 9.77
CA TYR A 57 2.20 -0.52 9.97
C TYR A 57 1.90 -0.49 11.46
N ASP A 58 0.77 0.12 11.82
CA ASP A 58 0.23 0.02 13.16
C ASP A 58 -0.14 -1.44 13.47
N ALA A 59 0.18 -1.91 14.68
CA ALA A 59 -0.06 -3.31 15.06
C ALA A 59 -1.53 -3.68 15.11
N ASP A 60 -2.43 -2.77 15.48
CA ASP A 60 -3.86 -3.05 15.54
C ASP A 60 -4.46 -3.17 14.13
N ASP A 61 -4.01 -2.32 13.21
CA ASP A 61 -4.36 -2.44 11.79
C ASP A 61 -3.84 -3.75 11.19
N ALA A 62 -2.59 -4.12 11.47
CA ALA A 62 -1.99 -5.37 11.00
C ALA A 62 -2.78 -6.59 11.51
N ALA A 63 -3.09 -6.63 12.81
CA ALA A 63 -3.87 -7.71 13.40
C ALA A 63 -5.30 -7.80 12.80
N ARG A 64 -5.95 -6.65 12.56
CA ARG A 64 -7.25 -6.60 11.88
C ARG A 64 -7.16 -7.15 10.45
N TRP A 65 -6.11 -6.82 9.71
CA TRP A 65 -5.93 -7.32 8.35
C TRP A 65 -5.57 -8.80 8.31
N ASP A 66 -4.88 -9.35 9.31
CA ASP A 66 -4.69 -10.79 9.43
C ASP A 66 -6.02 -11.52 9.61
N GLU A 67 -6.93 -10.97 10.42
CA GLU A 67 -8.28 -11.50 10.58
C GLU A 67 -9.08 -11.48 9.26
N TYR A 68 -8.86 -10.49 8.39
CA TYR A 68 -9.47 -10.46 7.05
C TYR A 68 -9.05 -11.66 6.20
N ILE A 69 -7.79 -12.09 6.30
CA ILE A 69 -7.27 -13.25 5.59
C ILE A 69 -7.95 -14.52 6.12
N GLU A 70 -7.95 -14.70 7.45
CA GLU A 70 -8.50 -15.89 8.10
C GLU A 70 -9.99 -16.11 7.82
N LYS A 71 -10.76 -15.02 7.78
CA LYS A 71 -12.22 -15.06 7.59
C LYS A 71 -12.66 -14.96 6.14
N LEU A 72 -11.71 -14.89 5.20
CA LEU A 72 -12.00 -14.62 3.79
C LEU A 72 -12.88 -13.36 3.65
N ASP A 73 -12.52 -12.28 4.33
CA ASP A 73 -13.25 -11.02 4.30
C ASP A 73 -13.36 -10.46 2.86
N PRO A 74 -14.44 -9.73 2.51
CA PRO A 74 -14.55 -9.09 1.20
C PRO A 74 -13.31 -8.31 0.75
N MET A 75 -12.59 -7.66 1.67
CA MET A 75 -11.33 -6.97 1.37
C MET A 75 -10.25 -7.92 0.86
N PHE A 76 -10.10 -9.07 1.52
CA PHE A 76 -9.15 -10.10 1.12
C PHE A 76 -9.56 -10.77 -0.20
N LEU A 77 -10.85 -11.09 -0.36
CA LEU A 77 -11.36 -11.66 -1.60
C LEU A 77 -11.21 -10.70 -2.79
N ALA A 78 -11.46 -9.41 -2.60
CA ALA A 78 -11.20 -8.39 -3.63
C ALA A 78 -9.72 -8.37 -4.00
N PHE A 79 -8.82 -8.36 -3.01
CA PHE A 79 -7.39 -8.44 -3.27
C PHE A 79 -7.02 -9.70 -4.08
N CYS A 80 -7.50 -10.89 -3.69
CA CYS A 80 -7.22 -12.14 -4.41
C CYS A 80 -7.71 -12.11 -5.86
N ASN A 81 -8.88 -11.52 -6.13
CA ASN A 81 -9.38 -11.36 -7.49
C ASN A 81 -8.48 -10.46 -8.33
N LEU A 82 -8.04 -9.33 -7.77
CA LEU A 82 -7.26 -8.33 -8.48
C LEU A 82 -5.79 -8.70 -8.65
N ALA A 83 -5.20 -9.36 -7.65
CA ALA A 83 -3.80 -9.75 -7.64
C ALA A 83 -3.45 -10.79 -8.71
N ASN A 84 -4.44 -11.57 -9.16
CA ASN A 84 -4.27 -12.60 -10.18
C ASN A 84 -4.60 -12.10 -11.59
N GLU A 85 -5.09 -10.87 -11.74
CA GLU A 85 -5.57 -10.36 -13.01
C GLU A 85 -4.44 -9.84 -13.91
N GLY A 86 -4.53 -10.09 -15.22
CA GLY A 86 -3.62 -9.47 -16.21
C GLY A 86 -2.15 -9.88 -16.10
N VAL A 87 -1.83 -10.93 -15.34
CA VAL A 87 -0.47 -11.50 -15.28
C VAL A 87 -0.24 -12.33 -16.55
N ASP A 88 0.62 -11.83 -17.45
CA ASP A 88 1.07 -12.61 -18.61
C ASP A 88 2.02 -13.72 -18.15
N ILE A 89 1.47 -14.93 -18.03
CA ILE A 89 2.20 -16.13 -17.63
C ILE A 89 3.42 -16.45 -18.51
N ASN A 90 3.49 -15.89 -19.72
CA ASN A 90 4.59 -16.11 -20.65
C ASN A 90 5.72 -15.07 -20.51
N ASN A 91 5.53 -14.01 -19.71
CA ASN A 91 6.49 -12.92 -19.57
C ASN A 91 6.64 -12.48 -18.10
N VAL A 92 6.78 -13.45 -17.20
CA VAL A 92 6.99 -13.21 -15.77
C VAL A 92 8.46 -12.89 -15.49
N THR A 93 8.70 -11.72 -14.90
CA THR A 93 9.98 -11.24 -14.37
C THR A 93 9.85 -10.99 -12.87
N ASP A 94 10.96 -10.82 -12.16
CA ASP A 94 10.93 -10.50 -10.72
C ASP A 94 10.15 -9.22 -10.41
N ASP A 95 10.11 -8.26 -11.35
CA ASP A 95 9.42 -6.98 -11.20
C ASP A 95 7.90 -7.05 -11.42
N ASN A 96 7.39 -8.11 -12.03
CA ASN A 96 5.98 -8.26 -12.41
C ASN A 96 5.32 -9.55 -11.89
N ARG A 97 6.08 -10.37 -11.15
CA ARG A 97 5.62 -11.66 -10.62
C ARG A 97 4.59 -11.52 -9.50
N TYR A 98 4.61 -10.39 -8.78
CA TYR A 98 3.75 -10.15 -7.63
C TYR A 98 3.12 -8.77 -7.71
N SER A 99 1.81 -8.69 -7.45
CA SER A 99 1.15 -7.44 -7.13
C SER A 99 1.65 -6.86 -5.81
N ILE A 100 1.20 -5.65 -5.47
CA ILE A 100 1.42 -5.07 -4.14
C ILE A 100 1.02 -6.01 -3.00
N HIS A 101 1.65 -5.83 -1.83
CA HIS A 101 1.32 -6.63 -0.65
C HIS A 101 -0.10 -6.32 -0.16
N PHE A 102 -0.78 -7.31 0.44
CA PHE A 102 -2.15 -7.15 0.94
C PHE A 102 -2.30 -6.01 1.97
N TYR A 103 -1.29 -5.81 2.82
CA TYR A 103 -1.31 -4.70 3.79
C TYR A 103 -1.19 -3.34 3.11
N GLU A 104 -0.40 -3.22 2.02
CA GLU A 104 -0.37 -1.99 1.23
C GLU A 104 -1.71 -1.75 0.55
N PHE A 105 -2.35 -2.81 0.04
CA PHE A 105 -3.69 -2.75 -0.53
C PHE A 105 -4.70 -2.23 0.49
N CYS A 106 -4.79 -2.83 1.67
CA CYS A 106 -5.71 -2.41 2.74
C CYS A 106 -5.44 -0.97 3.16
N SER A 107 -4.18 -0.63 3.44
CA SER A 107 -3.77 0.72 3.84
C SER A 107 -4.19 1.78 2.82
N MET A 108 -4.05 1.51 1.51
CA MET A 108 -4.46 2.46 0.47
C MET A 108 -5.98 2.61 0.35
N ILE A 109 -6.72 1.49 0.44
CA ILE A 109 -8.18 1.52 0.40
C ILE A 109 -8.76 2.27 1.60
N GLU A 110 -8.22 2.03 2.81
CA GLU A 110 -8.68 2.65 4.05
C GLU A 110 -8.33 4.14 4.09
N LYS A 111 -7.13 4.54 3.62
CA LYS A 111 -6.78 5.97 3.45
C LYS A 111 -7.69 6.67 2.47
N GLY A 112 -8.14 5.98 1.42
CA GLY A 112 -9.07 6.53 0.43
C GLY A 112 -8.50 7.66 -0.43
N GLU A 113 -7.19 7.85 -0.42
CA GLU A 113 -6.51 8.84 -1.25
C GLU A 113 -6.25 8.28 -2.65
N VAL A 114 -6.44 9.09 -3.68
CA VAL A 114 -6.14 8.71 -5.06
C VAL A 114 -4.66 8.35 -5.16
N VAL A 115 -4.35 7.10 -5.52
CA VAL A 115 -2.99 6.58 -5.66
C VAL A 115 -2.35 7.09 -6.94
N SER A 116 -3.05 7.00 -8.07
CA SER A 116 -2.59 7.51 -9.37
C SER A 116 -3.74 8.16 -10.12
N GLU A 117 -3.67 9.48 -10.33
CA GLU A 117 -4.71 10.23 -11.06
C GLU A 117 -4.86 9.71 -12.49
N LYS A 118 -3.74 9.41 -13.15
CA LYS A 118 -3.71 8.85 -14.50
C LYS A 118 -4.44 7.50 -14.60
N ASN A 119 -4.30 6.66 -13.58
CA ASN A 119 -4.98 5.37 -13.56
C ASN A 119 -6.47 5.53 -13.23
N ALA A 120 -6.80 6.47 -12.34
CA ALA A 120 -8.17 6.76 -11.94
C ALA A 120 -8.99 7.39 -13.09
N GLU A 121 -8.35 8.13 -13.99
CA GLU A 121 -8.99 8.81 -15.13
C GLU A 121 -9.88 7.88 -15.96
N PHE A 122 -9.43 6.66 -16.22
CA PHE A 122 -10.17 5.64 -16.99
C PHE A 122 -10.78 4.56 -16.09
N GLY A 123 -10.77 4.76 -14.77
CA GLY A 123 -11.16 3.75 -13.78
C GLY A 123 -12.59 3.25 -13.98
N PHE A 124 -13.53 4.17 -14.21
CA PHE A 124 -14.95 3.85 -14.42
C PHE A 124 -15.16 2.98 -15.67
N GLU A 125 -14.62 3.40 -16.81
CA GLU A 125 -14.78 2.68 -18.09
C GLU A 125 -14.16 1.28 -18.02
N ASN A 126 -12.96 1.19 -17.45
CA ASN A 126 -12.23 -0.08 -17.31
C ASN A 126 -12.96 -1.05 -16.38
N PHE A 127 -13.55 -0.55 -15.28
CA PHE A 127 -14.34 -1.37 -14.36
C PHE A 127 -15.54 -2.03 -15.06
N TYR A 128 -16.35 -1.26 -15.81
CA TYR A 128 -17.52 -1.81 -16.50
C TYR A 128 -17.13 -2.73 -17.66
N ALA A 129 -16.03 -2.44 -18.36
CA ALA A 129 -15.53 -3.32 -19.42
C ALA A 129 -15.05 -4.70 -18.90
N SER A 130 -14.73 -4.79 -17.60
CA SER A 130 -14.15 -5.98 -16.98
C SER A 130 -15.16 -7.02 -16.51
N ASN A 131 -16.48 -6.73 -16.57
CA ASN A 131 -17.57 -7.62 -16.14
C ASN A 131 -17.36 -8.19 -14.72
N TRP A 132 -16.95 -7.33 -13.78
CA TRP A 132 -16.65 -7.74 -12.40
C TRP A 132 -17.88 -8.26 -11.64
N ASP A 133 -19.08 -7.83 -12.02
CA ASP A 133 -20.35 -8.31 -11.48
C ASP A 133 -20.49 -9.84 -11.59
N ILE A 134 -20.23 -10.41 -12.77
CA ILE A 134 -20.30 -11.87 -12.99
C ILE A 134 -19.14 -12.57 -12.29
N ARG A 135 -17.95 -11.94 -12.28
CA ARG A 135 -16.73 -12.57 -11.75
C ARG A 135 -16.73 -12.67 -10.23
N THR A 136 -17.25 -11.65 -9.55
CA THR A 136 -17.33 -11.61 -8.08
C THR A 136 -18.33 -12.63 -7.53
N GLU A 137 -19.41 -12.91 -8.27
CA GLU A 137 -20.38 -13.95 -7.90
C GLU A 137 -19.72 -15.32 -7.72
N LEU A 138 -18.71 -15.63 -8.54
CA LEU A 138 -17.93 -16.87 -8.45
C LEU A 138 -16.97 -16.88 -7.26
N SER A 139 -16.44 -15.71 -6.87
CA SER A 139 -15.48 -15.59 -5.77
C SER A 139 -16.08 -15.87 -4.39
N THR A 140 -17.41 -15.76 -4.27
CA THR A 140 -18.14 -16.05 -3.02
C THR A 140 -19.06 -17.26 -3.15
N TYR A 141 -18.82 -18.10 -4.15
CA TYR A 141 -19.58 -19.31 -4.36
C TYR A 141 -19.10 -20.41 -3.41
N ASP A 142 -19.97 -20.83 -2.49
CA ASP A 142 -19.70 -21.91 -1.55
C ASP A 142 -20.93 -22.81 -1.41
N GLU A 143 -20.70 -24.11 -1.22
CA GLU A 143 -21.75 -25.14 -1.05
C GLU A 143 -22.92 -25.08 -2.07
N GLY A 144 -22.65 -24.63 -3.30
CA GLY A 144 -23.64 -24.58 -4.36
C GLY A 144 -24.47 -23.29 -4.42
N LYS A 145 -24.12 -22.25 -3.65
CA LYS A 145 -24.76 -20.92 -3.69
C LYS A 145 -23.74 -19.80 -3.56
N SER A 146 -23.98 -18.69 -4.24
CA SER A 146 -23.19 -17.47 -4.02
C SER A 146 -23.75 -16.66 -2.86
N ASP A 147 -22.86 -16.17 -1.99
CA ASP A 147 -23.20 -15.13 -1.02
C ASP A 147 -23.30 -13.76 -1.71
N ILE A 148 -24.53 -13.36 -2.01
CA ILE A 148 -24.85 -12.13 -2.75
C ILE A 148 -24.36 -10.87 -2.00
N LEU A 149 -24.48 -10.84 -0.67
CA LEU A 149 -24.09 -9.66 0.11
C LEU A 149 -22.56 -9.52 0.15
N LYS A 150 -21.88 -10.66 0.31
CA LYS A 150 -20.42 -10.71 0.26
C LYS A 150 -19.91 -10.35 -1.14
N SER A 151 -20.53 -10.87 -2.19
CA SER A 151 -20.25 -10.53 -3.59
C SER A 151 -20.36 -9.03 -3.84
N ALA A 152 -21.46 -8.39 -3.40
CA ALA A 152 -21.66 -6.96 -3.54
C ALA A 152 -20.56 -6.16 -2.82
N SER A 153 -20.18 -6.58 -1.61
CA SER A 153 -19.10 -5.95 -0.84
C SER A 153 -17.75 -6.07 -1.55
N VAL A 154 -17.45 -7.23 -2.14
CA VAL A 154 -16.24 -7.44 -2.96
C VAL A 154 -16.25 -6.50 -4.17
N LEU A 155 -17.39 -6.39 -4.85
CA LEU A 155 -17.55 -5.56 -6.03
C LEU A 155 -17.33 -4.07 -5.72
N ASP A 156 -17.87 -3.59 -4.60
CA ASP A 156 -17.67 -2.20 -4.14
C ASP A 156 -16.19 -1.91 -3.85
N ILE A 157 -15.46 -2.85 -3.25
CA ILE A 157 -14.03 -2.71 -2.98
C ILE A 157 -13.23 -2.70 -4.29
N ILE A 158 -13.56 -3.58 -5.23
CA ILE A 158 -12.93 -3.59 -6.56
C ILE A 158 -13.17 -2.27 -7.27
N LYS A 159 -14.41 -1.76 -7.28
CA LYS A 159 -14.74 -0.46 -7.87
C LYS A 159 -13.92 0.66 -7.23
N LYS A 160 -13.79 0.66 -5.90
CA LYS A 160 -12.95 1.62 -5.18
C LYS A 160 -11.47 1.53 -5.61
N CYS A 161 -10.94 0.35 -5.93
CA CYS A 161 -9.58 0.22 -6.47
C CYS A 161 -9.41 0.96 -7.81
N TYR A 162 -10.42 0.90 -8.69
CA TYR A 162 -10.42 1.66 -9.94
C TYR A 162 -10.52 3.18 -9.69
N GLU A 163 -11.42 3.60 -8.80
CA GLU A 163 -11.60 5.02 -8.44
C GLU A 163 -10.35 5.63 -7.81
N LEU A 164 -9.61 4.87 -7.00
CA LEU A 164 -8.34 5.31 -6.40
C LEU A 164 -7.15 5.18 -7.36
N GLY A 165 -7.32 4.66 -8.57
CA GLY A 165 -6.22 4.47 -9.52
C GLY A 165 -5.21 3.39 -9.11
N MET A 166 -5.64 2.42 -8.32
CA MET A 166 -4.84 1.24 -7.94
C MET A 166 -4.76 0.19 -9.07
N MET A 167 -5.65 0.30 -10.06
CA MET A 167 -5.71 -0.56 -11.23
C MET A 167 -5.02 0.09 -12.42
N THR A 168 -4.22 -0.65 -13.19
CA THR A 168 -3.66 -0.18 -14.45
C THR A 168 -4.70 -0.24 -15.57
N LYS A 169 -4.38 0.37 -16.72
CA LYS A 169 -5.22 0.31 -17.93
C LYS A 169 -5.40 -1.11 -18.47
N GLU A 170 -4.53 -2.04 -18.10
CA GLU A 170 -4.62 -3.47 -18.43
C GLU A 170 -5.47 -4.25 -17.41
N ASN A 171 -6.24 -3.57 -16.56
CA ASN A 171 -7.09 -4.17 -15.53
C ASN A 171 -6.33 -4.98 -14.47
N ARG A 172 -5.06 -4.64 -14.22
CA ARG A 172 -4.24 -5.31 -13.21
C ARG A 172 -3.99 -4.41 -12.00
N LEU A 173 -3.90 -4.99 -10.81
CA LEU A 173 -3.45 -4.28 -9.62
C LEU A 173 -1.96 -3.87 -9.74
N LEU A 174 -1.60 -2.66 -9.33
CA LEU A 174 -0.23 -2.16 -9.40
C LEU A 174 0.82 -3.15 -8.88
N PHE A 175 1.97 -3.19 -9.55
CA PHE A 175 3.16 -3.85 -9.02
C PHE A 175 3.89 -2.95 -8.01
N PRO A 176 4.69 -3.53 -7.10
CA PRO A 176 5.47 -2.75 -6.14
C PRO A 176 6.37 -1.68 -6.80
N SER A 177 6.97 -2.00 -7.95
CA SER A 177 7.83 -1.09 -8.71
C SER A 177 7.05 0.10 -9.30
N GLU A 178 5.85 -0.14 -9.83
CA GLU A 178 4.94 0.89 -10.35
C GLU A 178 4.46 1.80 -9.22
N LEU A 179 4.05 1.23 -8.09
CA LEU A 179 3.62 1.98 -6.92
C LEU A 179 4.74 2.84 -6.35
N TYR A 180 5.97 2.30 -6.26
CA TYR A 180 7.14 3.05 -5.84
C TYR A 180 7.37 4.26 -6.74
N LYS A 181 7.31 4.08 -8.07
CA LYS A 181 7.48 5.15 -9.04
C LYS A 181 6.43 6.24 -8.86
N ILE A 182 5.16 5.88 -8.72
CA ILE A 182 4.05 6.83 -8.49
C ILE A 182 4.28 7.63 -7.21
N ARG A 183 4.62 6.97 -6.10
CA ARG A 183 4.91 7.64 -4.82
C ARG A 183 6.11 8.57 -4.92
N PHE A 184 7.15 8.15 -5.65
CA PHE A 184 8.33 8.96 -5.87
C PHE A 184 8.01 10.23 -6.68
N GLU A 185 7.26 10.09 -7.78
CA GLU A 185 6.83 11.21 -8.62
C GLU A 185 5.99 12.22 -7.81
N LYS A 186 5.00 11.76 -7.05
CA LYS A 186 4.23 12.61 -6.15
C LYS A 186 5.09 13.35 -5.13
N LYS A 187 6.04 12.65 -4.50
CA LYS A 187 6.96 13.27 -3.54
C LYS A 187 7.82 14.34 -4.21
N MET A 188 8.26 14.12 -5.45
CA MET A 188 9.02 15.10 -6.22
C MET A 188 8.17 16.31 -6.62
N GLU A 189 6.94 16.10 -7.09
CA GLU A 189 6.02 17.19 -7.38
C GLU A 189 5.74 18.05 -6.14
N HIS A 190 5.45 17.43 -5.00
CA HIS A 190 5.30 18.14 -3.73
C HIS A 190 6.56 18.91 -3.33
N ALA A 191 7.75 18.33 -3.54
CA ALA A 191 9.00 19.02 -3.25
C ALA A 191 9.24 20.23 -4.18
N LEU A 192 8.90 20.12 -5.46
CA LEU A 192 8.99 21.22 -6.42
C LEU A 192 7.98 22.34 -6.12
N LEU A 193 6.79 21.96 -5.63
CA LEU A 193 5.73 22.87 -5.22
C LEU A 193 5.92 23.45 -3.81
N ASN A 194 7.04 23.16 -3.14
CA ASN A 194 7.37 23.78 -1.86
C ASN A 194 7.51 25.30 -2.02
N LYS A 195 6.94 26.06 -1.08
CA LYS A 195 6.87 27.53 -1.06
C LYS A 195 8.22 28.21 -1.27
N ASP A 196 9.30 27.63 -0.75
CA ASP A 196 10.66 28.15 -0.92
C ASP A 196 11.16 28.00 -2.36
N ASN A 197 10.85 26.88 -3.02
CA ASN A 197 11.17 26.64 -4.42
C ASN A 197 10.33 27.53 -5.33
N ILE A 198 9.04 27.72 -5.02
CA ILE A 198 8.15 28.63 -5.77
C ILE A 198 8.63 30.08 -5.66
N MET A 199 8.99 30.56 -4.46
CA MET A 199 9.54 31.92 -4.30
C MET A 199 10.84 32.11 -5.11
N LEU A 200 11.73 31.12 -5.09
CA LEU A 200 12.98 31.18 -5.85
C LEU A 200 12.75 31.18 -7.37
N ILE A 201 11.80 30.38 -7.85
CA ILE A 201 11.40 30.34 -9.26
C ILE A 201 10.81 31.69 -9.69
N ASN A 202 9.88 32.25 -8.90
CA ASN A 202 9.28 33.56 -9.18
C ASN A 202 10.33 34.66 -9.19
N TYR A 203 11.23 34.70 -8.20
CA TYR A 203 12.34 35.65 -8.14
C TYR A 203 13.28 35.56 -9.36
N LYS A 204 13.56 34.35 -9.86
CA LYS A 204 14.37 34.15 -11.07
C LYS A 204 13.64 34.60 -12.33
N MET A 205 12.33 34.35 -12.43
CA MET A 205 11.52 34.83 -13.56
C MET A 205 11.46 36.36 -13.61
N ASP A 206 11.23 37.01 -12.48
CA ASP A 206 11.19 38.48 -12.39
C ASP A 206 12.54 39.11 -12.77
N ASN A 207 13.65 38.53 -12.30
CA ASN A 207 14.99 39.01 -12.69
C ASN A 207 15.28 38.82 -14.18
N ASN A 208 14.89 37.68 -14.76
CA ASN A 208 15.08 37.43 -16.18
C ASN A 208 14.22 38.36 -17.05
N TYR A 209 12.98 38.63 -16.63
CA TYR A 209 12.10 39.60 -17.28
C TYR A 209 12.72 41.01 -17.25
N ASN A 210 13.18 41.46 -16.09
CA ASN A 210 13.83 42.78 -15.94
C ASN A 210 15.11 42.89 -16.78
N LYS A 211 15.92 41.83 -16.84
CA LYS A 211 17.13 41.79 -17.67
C LYS A 211 16.80 41.86 -19.16
N ALA A 212 15.75 41.17 -19.61
CA ALA A 212 15.29 41.23 -20.99
C ALA A 212 14.74 42.62 -21.34
N LEU A 213 14.00 43.25 -20.42
CA LEU A 213 13.49 44.61 -20.57
C LEU A 213 14.62 45.64 -20.70
N MET A 214 15.63 45.55 -19.85
CA MET A 214 16.81 46.42 -19.88
C MET A 214 17.62 46.26 -21.18
N ASN A 215 17.84 45.02 -21.63
CA ASN A 215 18.52 44.75 -22.89
C ASN A 215 17.73 45.29 -24.09
N SER A 216 16.40 45.15 -24.07
CA SER A 216 15.51 45.71 -25.08
C SER A 216 15.54 47.24 -25.11
N ALA A 217 15.55 47.90 -23.94
CA ALA A 217 15.62 49.35 -23.84
C ALA A 217 16.97 49.88 -24.37
N TYR A 218 18.06 49.20 -24.03
CA TYR A 218 19.40 49.55 -24.48
C TYR A 218 19.58 49.43 -26.01
N GLN A 219 19.01 48.39 -26.62
CA GLN A 219 19.03 48.22 -28.08
C GLN A 219 18.20 49.27 -28.84
N LYS A 220 17.19 49.88 -28.19
CA LYS A 220 16.38 50.96 -28.79
C LYS A 220 17.01 52.35 -28.65
N SER A 221 18.07 52.49 -27.86
CA SER A 221 18.78 53.76 -27.64
C SER A 221 20.06 53.95 -28.47
N ILE A 222 20.40 52.97 -29.31
CA ILE A 222 21.49 53.00 -30.31
C ILE A 222 20.86 53.23 -31.68
#